data_AF-A0A8S7K8C3-F1
#
_entry.id   AF-A0A8S7K8C3-F1
#
_cell.length_a   1.000
_cell.length_b   1.000
_cell.length_c   1.000
_cell.angle_alpha   90.00
_cell.angle_beta   90.00
_cell.angle_gamma   90.00
#
_symmetry.space_group_name_H-M   'P 1'
#
loop_
_entity.id
_entity.type
_entity.pdbx_description
1 polymer ?
#
loop_
_entity_poly.entity_id
_entity_poly.type
_entity_poly.pdbx_seq_one_letter_code
_entity_poly.pdbx_strand_id
1 'polypeptide(L)'
;MGKTDRSANPSPGNKKGGLANVVKKALGSIAKSGKTAIVEVLSPGQHPTKRGLIYAATPASDFVCGTQQVASGITVQVFTTGRGTPYGLMAVPVIKMATRTGLANHWFDLMDINAGTIATGEETIEEVGWKLFHFILDVASGKKKTFSDQWGLHNQLAVFNPAPVA
;
A
#
# COMPACT_ATOMS: atom_id res chain seq x y z
N MET A 1 -19.19 -12.44 24.59
CA MET A 1 -19.49 -12.63 23.16
C MET A 1 -19.45 -11.27 22.46
N GLY A 2 -18.33 -10.93 21.82
CA GLY A 2 -18.11 -9.63 21.19
C GLY A 2 -18.79 -9.55 19.82
N LYS A 3 -19.86 -8.76 19.71
CA LYS A 3 -20.40 -8.36 18.40
C LYS A 3 -19.44 -7.33 17.79
N THR A 4 -18.59 -7.79 16.89
CA THR A 4 -17.78 -6.89 16.05
C THR A 4 -18.74 -6.19 15.08
N ASP A 5 -18.85 -4.87 15.18
CA ASP A 5 -19.58 -4.07 14.18
C ASP A 5 -18.80 -4.11 12.87
N ARG A 6 -19.37 -4.80 11.86
CA ARG A 6 -18.80 -4.97 10.52
C ARG A 6 -19.23 -3.86 9.56
N SER A 7 -19.97 -2.84 10.02
CA SER A 7 -20.53 -1.79 9.16
C SER A 7 -19.49 -0.81 8.61
N ALA A 8 -18.34 -0.66 9.30
CA ALA A 8 -17.29 0.30 8.96
C ALA A 8 -16.42 -0.12 7.74
N ASN A 9 -16.50 -1.38 7.30
CA ASN A 9 -15.76 -1.89 6.14
C ASN A 9 -16.77 -2.60 5.22
N PRO A 10 -16.92 -2.20 3.95
CA PRO A 10 -16.07 -1.29 3.19
C PRO A 10 -16.32 0.20 3.52
N SER A 11 -15.25 1.00 3.58
CA SER A 11 -15.37 2.46 3.71
C SER A 11 -16.15 3.08 2.53
N PRO A 12 -16.74 4.29 2.67
CA PRO A 12 -17.60 4.89 1.64
C PRO A 12 -16.95 4.98 0.24
N GLY A 13 -15.65 5.28 0.18
CA GLY A 13 -14.89 5.30 -1.07
C GLY A 13 -14.74 3.92 -1.73
N ASN A 14 -14.69 2.84 -0.95
CA ASN A 14 -14.63 1.47 -1.47
C ASN A 14 -15.98 0.99 -1.99
N LYS A 15 -17.09 1.37 -1.32
CA LYS A 15 -18.45 1.08 -1.79
C LYS A 15 -18.72 1.75 -3.14
N LYS A 16 -18.37 3.04 -3.28
CA LYS A 16 -18.47 3.77 -4.57
C LYS A 16 -17.59 3.16 -5.67
N GLY A 17 -16.49 2.52 -5.31
CA GLY A 17 -15.57 1.83 -6.23
C GLY A 17 -15.97 0.40 -6.60
N GLY A 18 -17.18 -0.07 -6.25
CA GLY A 18 -17.68 -1.40 -6.62
C GLY A 18 -17.27 -2.55 -5.69
N LEU A 19 -16.60 -2.27 -4.57
CA LEU A 19 -16.22 -3.28 -3.57
C LEU A 19 -17.34 -3.46 -2.54
N ALA A 20 -18.33 -4.29 -2.88
CA ALA A 20 -19.56 -4.47 -2.11
C ALA A 20 -19.45 -5.46 -0.92
N ASN A 21 -18.49 -6.40 -0.92
CA ASN A 21 -18.37 -7.44 0.10
C ASN A 21 -17.00 -7.42 0.81
N VAL A 22 -17.03 -7.39 2.15
CA VAL A 22 -15.86 -7.37 3.04
C VAL A 22 -14.92 -8.55 2.78
N VAL A 23 -15.47 -9.74 2.50
CA VAL A 23 -14.71 -10.96 2.21
C VAL A 23 -13.93 -10.82 0.91
N LYS A 24 -14.58 -10.33 -0.17
CA LYS A 24 -13.92 -10.11 -1.47
C LYS A 24 -12.79 -9.09 -1.36
N LYS A 25 -13.00 -8.02 -0.58
CA LYS A 25 -11.97 -7.01 -0.32
C LYS A 25 -10.79 -7.58 0.48
N ALA A 26 -11.07 -8.43 1.48
CA ALA A 26 -10.03 -9.10 2.26
C ALA A 26 -9.19 -10.02 1.37
N LEU A 27 -9.81 -10.84 0.51
CA LEU A 27 -9.11 -11.71 -0.43
C LEU A 27 -8.19 -10.92 -1.38
N GLY A 28 -8.69 -9.84 -1.97
CA GLY A 28 -7.86 -8.96 -2.81
C GLY A 28 -6.74 -8.26 -2.03
N SER A 29 -6.94 -8.00 -0.74
CA SER A 29 -5.91 -7.42 0.12
C SER A 29 -4.80 -8.42 0.44
N ILE A 30 -5.17 -9.68 0.68
CA ILE A 30 -4.25 -10.81 0.95
C ILE A 30 -3.46 -11.18 -0.31
N ALA A 31 -3.99 -10.97 -1.52
CA ALA A 31 -3.24 -11.24 -2.76
C ALA A 31 -1.85 -10.57 -2.81
N LYS A 32 -1.66 -9.44 -2.12
CA LYS A 32 -0.36 -8.75 -1.99
C LYS A 32 0.70 -9.55 -1.23
N SER A 33 0.31 -10.52 -0.41
CA SER A 33 1.27 -11.39 0.30
C SER A 33 1.90 -12.45 -0.59
N GLY A 34 1.43 -12.59 -1.84
CA GLY A 34 1.86 -13.68 -2.71
C GLY A 34 1.52 -15.04 -2.11
N LYS A 35 2.40 -16.03 -2.35
CA LYS A 35 2.21 -17.43 -1.92
C LYS A 35 3.25 -17.90 -0.89
N THR A 36 4.14 -17.02 -0.44
CA THR A 36 5.21 -17.36 0.52
C THR A 36 4.64 -17.47 1.93
N ALA A 37 5.26 -18.30 2.78
CA ALA A 37 4.86 -18.47 4.17
C ALA A 37 5.12 -17.19 5.00
N ILE A 38 4.17 -16.85 5.88
CA ILE A 38 4.35 -15.80 6.89
C ILE A 38 5.31 -16.32 7.95
N VAL A 39 6.43 -15.63 8.17
CA VAL A 39 7.48 -16.07 9.09
C VAL A 39 7.40 -15.41 10.47
N GLU A 40 6.72 -14.26 10.56
CA GLU A 40 6.60 -13.44 11.77
C GLU A 40 5.35 -12.55 11.70
N VAL A 41 4.79 -12.23 12.87
CA VAL A 41 3.64 -11.33 13.06
C VAL A 41 4.05 -10.24 14.06
N LEU A 42 3.83 -8.98 13.72
CA LEU A 42 4.22 -7.83 14.53
C LEU A 42 2.99 -7.08 15.05
N SER A 43 3.05 -6.66 16.31
CA SER A 43 2.14 -5.66 16.87
C SER A 43 2.53 -4.25 16.38
N PRO A 44 1.64 -3.24 16.45
CA PRO A 44 1.92 -1.90 15.96
C PRO A 44 3.24 -1.33 16.53
N GLY A 45 4.19 -0.99 15.66
CA GLY A 45 5.47 -0.37 16.02
C GLY A 45 6.59 -1.34 16.44
N GLN A 46 6.37 -2.66 16.38
CA GLN A 46 7.44 -3.63 16.62
C GLN A 46 8.36 -3.76 15.41
N HIS A 47 9.64 -4.03 15.66
CA HIS A 47 10.62 -4.39 14.64
C HIS A 47 10.69 -5.91 14.43
N PRO A 48 10.89 -6.37 13.19
CA PRO A 48 11.04 -7.80 12.89
C PRO A 48 12.36 -8.37 13.40
N THR A 49 12.34 -9.66 13.74
CA THR A 49 13.52 -10.45 14.12
C THR A 49 13.90 -11.50 13.07
N LYS A 50 12.99 -11.81 12.13
CA LYS A 50 13.21 -12.77 11.03
C LYS A 50 13.25 -12.08 9.67
N ARG A 51 13.73 -12.79 8.65
CA ARG A 51 13.65 -12.37 7.23
C ARG A 51 12.67 -13.26 6.48
N GLY A 52 11.82 -12.66 5.66
CA GLY A 52 10.76 -13.34 4.91
C GLY A 52 9.51 -12.46 4.81
N LEU A 53 8.34 -13.08 4.56
CA LEU A 53 7.06 -12.38 4.59
C LEU A 53 6.62 -12.15 6.03
N ILE A 54 6.44 -10.88 6.42
CA ILE A 54 6.08 -10.48 7.78
C ILE A 54 4.74 -9.76 7.76
N TYR A 55 3.84 -10.15 8.65
CA TYR A 55 2.56 -9.47 8.82
C TYR A 55 2.65 -8.44 9.95
N ALA A 56 2.76 -7.16 9.61
CA ALA A 56 2.73 -6.06 10.57
C ALA A 56 1.30 -5.55 10.77
N ALA A 57 0.71 -5.80 11.94
CA ALA A 57 -0.63 -5.36 12.27
C ALA A 57 -0.65 -3.83 12.43
N THR A 58 -1.42 -3.15 11.58
CA THR A 58 -1.56 -1.68 11.56
C THR A 58 -3.01 -1.28 11.25
N PRO A 59 -3.46 -0.09 11.68
CA PRO A 59 -4.74 0.45 11.24
C PRO A 59 -4.77 0.68 9.72
N ALA A 60 -5.95 0.53 9.10
CA ALA A 60 -6.11 0.68 7.65
C ALA A 60 -6.08 2.14 7.14
N SER A 61 -5.92 3.13 8.03
CA SER A 61 -5.76 4.54 7.64
C SER A 61 -4.40 4.72 6.99
N ASP A 62 -4.36 5.25 5.76
CA ASP A 62 -3.14 5.30 4.92
C ASP A 62 -1.95 5.93 5.66
N PHE A 63 -2.12 7.09 6.30
CA PHE A 63 -1.06 7.79 7.03
C PHE A 63 -0.59 7.04 8.28
N VAL A 64 -1.52 6.43 9.02
CA VAL A 64 -1.20 5.67 10.24
C VAL A 64 -0.51 4.37 9.87
N CYS A 65 -0.99 3.67 8.85
CA CYS A 65 -0.38 2.47 8.29
C CYS A 65 1.06 2.74 7.85
N GLY A 66 1.27 3.77 7.03
CA GLY A 66 2.59 4.18 6.58
C GLY A 66 3.54 4.50 7.74
N THR A 67 3.07 5.30 8.70
CA THR A 67 3.87 5.66 9.89
C THR A 67 4.26 4.43 10.71
N GLN A 68 3.33 3.50 10.95
CA GLN A 68 3.62 2.29 11.71
C GLN A 68 4.52 1.31 10.95
N GLN A 69 4.42 1.24 9.62
CA GLN A 69 5.35 0.44 8.80
C GLN A 69 6.77 1.03 8.84
N VAL A 70 6.89 2.36 8.77
CA VAL A 70 8.18 3.06 8.96
C VAL A 70 8.75 2.75 10.34
N ALA A 71 7.91 2.78 11.38
CA ALA A 71 8.31 2.38 12.73
C ALA A 71 8.75 0.90 12.79
N SER A 72 8.19 0.01 11.97
CA SER A 72 8.65 -1.38 11.83
C SER A 72 9.93 -1.54 10.98
N GLY A 73 10.45 -0.46 10.39
CA GLY A 73 11.74 -0.44 9.69
C GLY A 73 11.67 -0.70 8.18
N ILE A 74 10.55 -0.44 7.51
CA ILE A 74 10.55 -0.46 6.03
C ILE A 74 11.47 0.65 5.48
N THR A 75 12.03 0.43 4.29
CA THR A 75 12.85 1.42 3.58
C THR A 75 12.27 1.87 2.26
N VAL A 76 11.26 1.15 1.74
CA VAL A 76 10.48 1.48 0.53
C VAL A 76 9.04 1.03 0.78
N GLN A 77 8.06 1.80 0.32
CA GLN A 77 6.65 1.42 0.38
C GLN A 77 6.06 1.30 -1.03
N VAL A 78 5.32 0.22 -1.29
CA VAL A 78 4.46 0.11 -2.49
C VAL A 78 3.01 0.34 -2.08
N PHE A 79 2.36 1.32 -2.69
CA PHE A 79 1.00 1.74 -2.39
C PHE A 79 0.10 1.54 -3.61
N THR A 80 -0.77 0.53 -3.58
CA THR A 80 -1.73 0.26 -4.66
C THR A 80 -3.02 1.06 -4.48
N THR A 81 -3.48 1.72 -5.55
CA THR A 81 -4.66 2.59 -5.47
C THR A 81 -5.54 2.55 -6.71
N GLY A 82 -6.85 2.61 -6.48
CA GLY A 82 -7.87 2.81 -7.51
C GLY A 82 -8.33 4.26 -7.66
N ARG A 83 -7.68 5.20 -6.95
CA ARG A 83 -8.00 6.63 -6.88
C ARG A 83 -6.73 7.48 -6.98
N GLY A 84 -6.82 8.69 -7.53
CA GLY A 84 -5.73 9.66 -7.56
C GLY A 84 -5.51 10.27 -6.18
N THR A 85 -4.72 9.60 -5.35
CA THR A 85 -4.38 10.07 -4.00
C THR A 85 -3.02 10.78 -4.02
N PRO A 86 -2.87 11.95 -3.36
CA PRO A 86 -1.58 12.61 -3.19
C PRO A 86 -0.75 12.02 -2.04
N TYR A 87 -1.08 10.82 -1.56
CA TYR A 87 -0.35 10.16 -0.46
C TYR A 87 1.15 10.00 -0.75
N GLY A 88 1.97 10.34 0.25
CA GLY A 88 3.40 10.10 0.28
C GLY A 88 4.00 10.37 1.66
N LEU A 89 5.24 9.91 1.85
CA LEU A 89 5.98 10.00 3.11
C LEU A 89 7.38 10.57 2.82
N MET A 90 7.89 11.43 3.71
CA MET A 90 9.29 11.88 3.63
C MET A 90 10.26 10.76 4.06
N ALA A 91 9.85 9.91 5.01
CA ALA A 91 10.74 8.95 5.65
C ALA A 91 11.22 7.84 4.70
N VAL A 92 10.39 7.45 3.72
CA VAL A 92 10.68 6.41 2.74
C VAL A 92 10.00 6.76 1.41
N PRO A 93 10.61 6.43 0.26
CA PRO A 93 9.98 6.60 -1.04
C PRO A 93 8.72 5.73 -1.16
N VAL A 94 7.64 6.34 -1.67
CA VAL A 94 6.34 5.69 -1.87
C VAL A 94 6.07 5.48 -3.36
N ILE A 95 6.15 4.23 -3.81
CA ILE A 95 5.83 3.81 -5.18
C ILE A 95 4.31 3.64 -5.29
N LYS A 96 3.64 4.52 -6.03
CA LYS A 96 2.19 4.46 -6.27
C LYS A 96 1.87 3.64 -7.52
N MET A 97 1.07 2.59 -7.33
CA MET A 97 0.67 1.65 -8.38
C MET A 97 -0.83 1.77 -8.68
N ALA A 98 -1.17 2.16 -9.91
CA ALA A 98 -2.54 2.30 -10.38
C ALA A 98 -3.17 0.94 -10.71
N THR A 99 -4.43 0.73 -10.32
CA THR A 99 -5.15 -0.53 -10.63
C THR A 99 -5.77 -0.59 -12.03
N ARG A 100 -5.82 0.53 -12.76
CA ARG A 100 -6.44 0.63 -14.10
C ARG A 100 -5.70 1.65 -14.97
N THR A 101 -5.56 1.36 -16.26
CA THR A 101 -4.84 2.22 -17.22
C THR A 101 -5.43 3.61 -17.33
N GLY A 102 -6.77 3.75 -17.30
CA GLY A 102 -7.40 5.07 -17.28
C GLY A 102 -7.04 5.92 -16.06
N LEU A 103 -6.78 5.30 -14.90
CA LEU A 103 -6.30 6.03 -13.71
C LEU A 103 -4.86 6.49 -13.89
N ALA A 104 -3.99 5.60 -14.42
CA ALA A 104 -2.60 5.92 -14.70
C ALA A 104 -2.48 7.08 -15.71
N ASN A 105 -3.30 7.08 -16.75
CA ASN A 105 -3.30 8.16 -17.75
C ASN A 105 -3.87 9.47 -17.21
N HIS A 106 -4.88 9.41 -16.33
CA HIS A 106 -5.49 10.62 -15.77
C HIS A 106 -4.61 11.29 -14.72
N TRP A 107 -3.91 10.50 -13.91
CA TRP A 107 -2.98 10.95 -12.88
C TRP A 107 -1.55 10.52 -13.22
N PHE A 108 -1.11 10.83 -14.44
CA PHE A 108 0.17 10.40 -15.01
C PHE A 108 1.39 10.95 -14.27
N ASP A 109 1.19 12.01 -13.49
CA ASP A 109 2.16 12.69 -12.63
C ASP A 109 2.09 12.26 -11.16
N LEU A 110 1.21 11.30 -10.83
CA LEU A 110 1.13 10.68 -9.49
C LEU A 110 1.34 9.17 -9.51
N MET A 111 1.12 8.49 -10.64
CA MET A 111 1.17 7.02 -10.73
C MET A 111 2.53 6.57 -11.28
N ASP A 112 3.36 5.97 -10.42
CA ASP A 112 4.70 5.50 -10.79
C ASP A 112 4.65 4.23 -11.66
N ILE A 113 3.67 3.35 -11.42
CA ILE A 113 3.43 2.12 -12.20
C ILE A 113 1.95 1.96 -12.56
N ASN A 114 1.69 1.50 -13.77
CA ASN A 114 0.37 1.05 -14.22
C ASN A 114 0.25 -0.48 -14.16
N ALA A 115 -0.67 -1.00 -13.34
CA ALA A 115 -1.03 -2.42 -13.29
C ALA A 115 -2.29 -2.75 -14.12
N GLY A 116 -2.93 -1.73 -14.70
CA GLY A 116 -4.18 -1.87 -15.45
C GLY A 116 -4.03 -2.64 -16.77
N THR A 117 -2.80 -2.74 -17.28
CA THR A 117 -2.43 -3.56 -18.45
C THR A 117 -2.75 -5.04 -18.26
N ILE A 118 -2.78 -5.52 -17.00
CA ILE A 118 -3.21 -6.88 -16.67
C ILE A 118 -4.69 -7.08 -17.02
N ALA A 119 -5.53 -6.10 -16.76
CA ALA A 119 -6.96 -6.20 -17.01
C ALA A 119 -7.32 -6.14 -18.51
N THR A 120 -6.45 -5.55 -19.33
CA THR A 120 -6.60 -5.48 -20.79
C THR A 120 -5.92 -6.66 -21.51
N GLY A 121 -5.19 -7.52 -20.78
CA GLY A 121 -4.45 -8.66 -21.34
C GLY A 121 -3.19 -8.25 -22.11
N GLU A 122 -2.71 -7.01 -21.93
CA GLU A 122 -1.50 -6.49 -22.58
C GLU A 122 -0.22 -6.95 -21.87
N GLU A 123 -0.24 -7.01 -20.55
CA GLU A 123 0.84 -7.58 -19.72
C GLU A 123 0.24 -8.64 -18.78
N THR A 124 1.03 -9.64 -18.41
CA THR A 124 0.71 -10.67 -17.41
C THR A 124 0.99 -10.18 -15.99
N ILE A 125 0.53 -10.93 -14.98
CA ILE A 125 0.83 -10.64 -13.57
C ILE A 125 2.34 -10.73 -13.34
N GLU A 126 3.00 -11.71 -13.94
CA GLU A 126 4.44 -11.96 -13.83
C GLU A 126 5.26 -10.82 -14.44
N GLU A 127 4.87 -10.33 -15.62
CA GLU A 127 5.54 -9.20 -16.28
C GLU A 127 5.44 -7.91 -15.46
N VAL A 128 4.23 -7.57 -14.98
CA VAL A 128 4.05 -6.41 -14.09
C VAL A 128 4.75 -6.61 -12.76
N GLY A 129 4.83 -7.85 -12.26
CA GLY A 129 5.58 -8.21 -11.06
C GLY A 129 7.07 -7.94 -11.19
N TRP A 130 7.69 -8.38 -12.30
CA TRP A 130 9.11 -8.11 -12.59
C TRP A 130 9.38 -6.62 -12.82
N LYS A 131 8.48 -5.93 -13.52
CA LYS A 131 8.53 -4.47 -13.71
C LYS A 131 8.52 -3.74 -12.36
N LEU A 132 7.62 -4.12 -11.46
CA LEU A 132 7.58 -3.59 -10.09
C LEU A 132 8.86 -3.89 -9.32
N PHE A 133 9.37 -5.12 -9.39
CA PHE A 133 10.60 -5.51 -8.71
C PHE A 133 11.79 -4.66 -9.17
N HIS A 134 12.00 -4.49 -10.48
CA HIS A 134 13.07 -3.64 -10.99
C HIS A 134 12.88 -2.16 -10.62
N PHE A 135 11.64 -1.68 -10.61
CA PHE A 135 11.34 -0.31 -10.18
C PHE A 135 11.66 -0.09 -8.69
N ILE A 136 11.36 -1.06 -7.82
CA ILE A 136 11.76 -1.03 -6.41
C ILE A 136 13.28 -0.90 -6.28
N LEU A 137 14.06 -1.65 -7.06
CA LEU A 137 15.52 -1.56 -7.04
C LEU A 137 16.03 -0.19 -7.55
N ASP A 138 15.47 0.32 -8.65
CA ASP A 138 15.80 1.64 -9.18
C ASP A 138 15.50 2.76 -8.16
N VAL A 139 14.40 2.67 -7.43
CA VAL A 139 14.02 3.64 -6.39
C VAL A 139 14.89 3.51 -5.14
N ALA A 140 15.11 2.29 -4.65
CA ALA A 140 15.94 2.04 -3.49
C ALA A 140 17.41 2.47 -3.70
N SER A 141 17.89 2.43 -4.95
CA SER A 141 19.23 2.91 -5.33
C SER A 141 19.28 4.41 -5.66
N GLY A 142 18.16 5.12 -5.62
CA GLY A 142 18.06 6.54 -5.96
C GLY A 142 18.18 6.85 -7.46
N LYS A 143 18.23 5.83 -8.32
CA LYS A 143 18.28 5.99 -9.78
C LYS A 143 16.96 6.52 -10.36
N LYS A 144 15.83 6.18 -9.74
CA LYS A 144 14.52 6.78 -10.02
C LYS A 144 13.98 7.43 -8.76
N LYS A 145 13.27 8.54 -8.95
CA LYS A 145 12.56 9.26 -7.89
C LYS A 145 11.07 9.08 -8.10
N THR A 146 10.34 8.64 -7.09
CA THR A 146 8.88 8.50 -7.17
C THR A 146 8.22 9.88 -7.30
N PHE A 147 7.01 9.93 -7.82
CA PHE A 147 6.29 11.21 -7.94
C PHE A 147 6.02 11.87 -6.58
N SER A 148 5.85 11.09 -5.49
CA SER A 148 5.74 11.69 -4.14
C SER A 148 6.95 12.56 -3.82
N ASP A 149 8.14 12.07 -4.12
CA ASP A 149 9.39 12.69 -3.70
C ASP A 149 9.82 13.78 -4.71
N GLN A 150 9.39 13.67 -5.97
CA GLN A 150 9.56 14.73 -6.98
C GLN A 150 8.76 15.98 -6.61
N TRP A 151 7.49 15.82 -6.23
CA TRP A 151 6.58 16.92 -5.92
C TRP A 151 6.59 17.36 -4.46
N GLY A 152 7.30 16.63 -3.58
CA GLY A 152 7.33 16.92 -2.15
C GLY A 152 6.01 16.60 -1.43
N LEU A 153 5.28 15.58 -1.89
CA LEU A 153 4.03 15.11 -1.30
C LEU A 153 4.31 14.31 -0.02
N HIS A 154 4.65 15.03 1.04
CA HIS A 154 5.06 14.44 2.31
C HIS A 154 4.06 14.79 3.40
N ASN A 155 3.25 13.81 3.79
CA ASN A 155 2.38 13.97 4.95
C ASN A 155 3.18 13.81 6.24
N GLN A 156 2.78 14.58 7.26
CA GLN A 156 3.31 14.42 8.62
C GLN A 156 3.09 12.99 9.12
N LEU A 157 4.02 12.49 9.93
CA LEU A 157 3.88 11.18 10.56
C LEU A 157 2.65 11.20 11.49
N ALA A 158 1.84 10.14 11.39
CA ALA A 158 0.62 9.96 12.15
C ALA A 158 0.75 8.70 13.04
N VAL A 159 1.29 8.87 14.24
CA VAL A 159 1.53 7.77 15.18
C VAL A 159 0.19 7.18 15.64
N PHE A 160 0.13 5.84 15.72
CA PHE A 160 -1.04 5.18 16.27
C PHE A 160 -1.10 5.35 17.80
N ASN A 161 -2.10 6.10 18.29
CA ASN A 161 -2.42 6.18 19.72
C ASN A 161 -3.77 5.46 19.99
N PRO A 162 -3.76 4.25 20.57
CA PRO A 162 -4.99 3.55 20.95
C PRO A 162 -5.60 4.05 22.28
N ALA A 163 -4.88 4.86 23.06
CA ALA A 163 -5.34 5.37 24.35
C ALA A 163 -6.23 6.62 24.18
N PRO A 164 -7.14 6.90 25.14
CA PRO A 164 -7.91 8.13 25.11
C PRO A 164 -7.00 9.35 25.18
N VAL A 165 -7.41 10.44 24.52
CA VAL A 165 -6.77 11.75 24.67
C VAL A 165 -7.15 12.28 26.05
N ALA A 166 -6.14 12.62 26.85
CA ALA A 166 -6.33 13.28 28.14
C ALA A 166 -6.62 14.77 27.97
#